data_AF-G9QKE8-F1
#
_entry.id   AF-G9QKE8-F1
#
_cell.length_a   1.000
_cell.length_b   1.000
_cell.length_c   1.000
_cell.angle_alpha   90.00
_cell.angle_beta   90.00
_cell.angle_gamma   90.00
#
_symmetry.space_group_name_H-M   'P 1'
#
loop_
_entity.id
_entity.type
_entity.pdbx_description
1 polymer ?
#
loop_
_entity_poly.entity_id
_entity_poly.type
_entity_poly.pdbx_seq_one_letter_code
_entity_poly.pdbx_strand_id
1 'polypeptide(L)'
;MKHLTTEWPLLKELEEQLVRTLQKVFAVLLAALLEEIDQQLAEARDKRRYQLKDKRPTTIQTLFGEVTFRRNYYYDRQTGNYTFLLDAELGFDGARSISPCLEETAVELAVECSSYRKAARTLESIVGMRS
;
A
#
# COMPACT_ATOMS: atom_id res chain seq x y z
N MET A 1 10.62 -37.38 33.67
CA MET A 1 10.21 -37.13 32.27
C MET A 1 9.54 -35.77 32.23
N LYS A 2 10.12 -34.78 31.55
CA LYS A 2 9.50 -33.46 31.41
C LYS A 2 8.35 -33.62 30.42
N HIS A 3 7.12 -33.45 30.89
CA HIS A 3 5.96 -33.36 30.01
C HIS A 3 6.14 -32.12 29.15
N LEU A 4 6.42 -32.31 27.87
CA LEU A 4 6.37 -31.25 26.87
C LEU A 4 4.89 -30.99 26.57
N THR A 5 4.18 -30.34 27.49
CA THR A 5 2.91 -29.67 27.19
C THR A 5 3.24 -28.35 26.50
N THR A 6 3.79 -28.44 25.29
CA THR A 6 3.68 -27.33 24.36
C THR A 6 2.28 -27.44 23.80
N GLU A 7 1.33 -26.68 24.37
CA GLU A 7 0.02 -26.50 23.73
C GLU A 7 0.27 -25.82 22.39
N TRP A 8 0.15 -26.60 21.31
CA TRP A 8 0.29 -26.07 19.97
C TRP A 8 -0.97 -25.27 19.62
N PRO A 9 -0.83 -24.07 19.04
CA PRO A 9 -1.98 -23.30 18.57
C PRO A 9 -2.80 -24.10 17.57
N LEU A 10 -4.11 -23.85 17.54
CA LEU A 10 -5.00 -24.46 16.55
C LEU A 10 -4.61 -23.95 15.15
N LEU A 11 -4.86 -24.75 14.09
CA LEU A 11 -4.58 -24.35 12.71
C LEU A 11 -5.12 -22.96 12.36
N LYS A 12 -6.33 -22.63 12.85
CA LYS A 12 -6.95 -21.31 12.68
C LYS A 12 -6.11 -20.18 13.29
N GLU A 13 -5.57 -20.39 14.49
CA GLU A 13 -4.74 -19.39 15.18
C GLU A 13 -3.40 -19.20 14.47
N LEU A 14 -2.81 -20.30 13.98
CA LEU A 14 -1.62 -20.26 13.13
C LEU A 14 -1.85 -19.49 11.83
N GLU A 15 -2.97 -19.75 11.16
CA GLU A 15 -3.34 -19.07 9.91
C GLU A 15 -3.55 -17.57 10.14
N GLU A 16 -4.29 -17.18 11.19
CA GLU A 16 -4.50 -15.77 11.54
C GLU A 16 -3.18 -15.05 11.88
N GLN A 17 -2.27 -15.71 12.60
CA GLN A 17 -0.94 -15.17 12.87
C GLN A 17 -0.09 -15.03 11.61
N LEU A 18 -0.16 -16.01 10.70
CA LEU A 18 0.61 -16.00 9.46
C LEU A 18 0.12 -14.90 8.53
N VAL A 19 -1.19 -14.75 8.35
CA VAL A 19 -1.80 -13.69 7.53
C VAL A 19 -1.39 -12.31 8.05
N ARG A 20 -1.49 -12.06 9.36
CA ARG A 20 -1.03 -10.80 9.96
C ARG A 20 0.46 -10.53 9.75
N THR A 21 1.28 -11.59 9.78
CA THR A 21 2.71 -11.48 9.50
C THR A 21 2.96 -11.15 8.03
N LEU A 22 2.26 -11.81 7.12
CA LEU A 22 2.36 -11.55 5.68
C LEU A 22 1.92 -10.13 5.33
N GLN A 23 0.85 -9.61 5.95
CA GLN A 23 0.44 -8.21 5.77
C GLN A 23 1.54 -7.22 6.16
N LYS A 24 2.19 -7.44 7.31
CA LYS A 24 3.33 -6.60 7.75
C LYS A 24 4.51 -6.68 6.81
N VAL A 25 4.87 -7.90 6.39
CA VAL A 25 5.99 -8.11 5.44
C VAL A 25 5.68 -7.47 4.09
N PHE A 26 4.45 -7.64 3.59
CA PHE A 26 3.99 -7.01 2.36
C PHE A 26 4.10 -5.49 2.42
N ALA A 27 3.62 -4.87 3.52
CA ALA A 27 3.70 -3.43 3.69
C ALA A 27 5.14 -2.91 3.67
N VAL A 28 6.06 -3.61 4.35
CA VAL A 28 7.48 -3.25 4.36
C VAL A 28 8.10 -3.41 2.98
N LEU A 29 7.85 -4.52 2.29
CA LEU A 29 8.40 -4.79 0.97
C LEU A 29 7.88 -3.81 -0.08
N LEU A 30 6.58 -3.53 -0.08
CA LEU A 30 5.98 -2.59 -1.03
C LEU A 30 6.48 -1.17 -0.79
N ALA A 31 6.56 -0.74 0.47
CA ALA A 31 7.15 0.55 0.81
C ALA A 31 8.59 0.67 0.29
N ALA A 32 9.44 -0.34 0.56
CA ALA A 32 10.82 -0.36 0.10
C ALA A 32 10.92 -0.30 -1.44
N LEU A 33 10.08 -1.06 -2.15
CA LEU A 33 10.03 -1.05 -3.61
C LEU A 33 9.63 0.33 -4.16
N LEU A 34 8.62 0.97 -3.56
CA LEU A 34 8.17 2.31 -3.98
C LEU A 34 9.24 3.37 -3.73
N GLU A 35 9.97 3.29 -2.61
CA GLU A 35 11.08 4.19 -2.33
C GLU A 35 12.27 3.98 -3.25
N GLU A 36 12.55 2.73 -3.64
CA GLU A 36 13.58 2.40 -4.63
C GLU A 36 13.22 2.97 -6.02
N ILE A 37 11.98 2.81 -6.45
CA ILE A 37 11.49 3.42 -7.71
C ILE A 37 11.59 4.96 -7.63
N ASP A 38 11.19 5.57 -6.51
CA ASP A 38 11.31 7.02 -6.30
C ASP A 38 12.76 7.50 -6.39
N GLN A 39 13.71 6.71 -5.89
CA GLN A 39 15.15 6.97 -5.99
C GLN A 39 15.63 6.89 -7.44
N GLN A 40 15.25 5.86 -8.18
CA GLN A 40 15.60 5.70 -9.60
C GLN A 40 15.03 6.85 -10.44
N LEU A 41 13.79 7.27 -10.19
CA LEU A 41 13.20 8.45 -10.81
C LEU A 41 13.97 9.73 -10.44
N ALA A 42 14.41 9.85 -9.19
CA ALA A 42 15.24 10.97 -8.76
C ALA A 42 16.56 11.06 -9.54
N GLU A 43 17.17 9.93 -9.88
CA GLU A 43 18.43 9.87 -10.61
C GLU A 43 18.24 10.14 -12.10
N ALA A 44 17.19 9.56 -12.70
CA ALA A 44 16.87 9.66 -14.11
C ALA A 44 16.22 10.99 -14.52
N ARG A 45 15.68 11.77 -13.56
CA ARG A 45 14.93 13.01 -13.87
C ARG A 45 15.77 14.04 -14.64
N ASP A 46 15.09 14.84 -15.44
CA ASP A 46 15.65 16.09 -15.97
C ASP A 46 15.84 17.10 -14.82
N LYS A 47 17.09 17.25 -14.36
CA LYS A 47 17.49 18.17 -13.27
C LYS A 47 17.32 19.65 -13.63
N ARG A 48 17.21 19.99 -14.92
CA ARG A 48 16.93 21.37 -15.35
C ARG A 48 15.45 21.70 -15.15
N ARG A 49 14.56 20.75 -15.46
CA ARG A 49 13.12 20.87 -15.29
C ARG A 49 12.66 20.66 -13.85
N TYR A 50 13.04 19.54 -13.24
CA TYR A 50 12.56 19.11 -11.94
C TYR A 50 13.58 19.42 -10.84
N GLN A 51 13.26 20.41 -10.02
CA GLN A 51 14.04 20.74 -8.84
C GLN A 51 13.50 19.97 -7.63
N LEU A 52 14.34 19.12 -7.03
CA LEU A 52 14.02 18.47 -5.76
C LEU A 52 13.88 19.54 -4.66
N LYS A 53 12.77 19.50 -3.93
CA LYS A 53 12.47 20.45 -2.83
C LYS A 53 12.51 19.77 -1.47
N ASP A 54 11.90 18.59 -1.36
CA ASP A 54 11.71 17.90 -0.09
C ASP A 54 11.40 16.41 -0.31
N LYS A 55 11.38 15.61 0.76
CA LYS A 55 10.92 14.22 0.75
C LYS A 55 9.77 14.05 1.74
N ARG A 56 8.56 13.81 1.23
CA ARG A 56 7.32 13.78 2.02
C ARG A 56 6.79 12.37 2.22
N PRO A 57 6.28 12.02 3.42
CA PRO A 57 5.59 10.76 3.64
C PRO A 57 4.20 10.78 2.97
N THR A 58 3.74 9.61 2.55
CA THR A 58 2.39 9.35 2.06
C THR A 58 1.95 7.96 2.52
N THR A 59 0.64 7.76 2.64
CA THR A 59 0.06 6.45 2.97
C THR A 59 -0.96 6.09 1.91
N ILE A 60 -0.86 4.89 1.33
CA ILE A 60 -1.84 4.35 0.38
C ILE A 60 -2.57 3.17 1.00
N GLN A 61 -3.84 2.98 0.63
CA GLN A 61 -4.60 1.80 1.02
C GLN A 61 -4.41 0.69 -0.02
N THR A 62 -4.02 -0.49 0.44
CA THR A 62 -3.81 -1.67 -0.40
C THR A 62 -4.69 -2.82 0.04
N LEU A 63 -4.75 -3.88 -0.76
CA LEU A 63 -5.43 -5.15 -0.41
C LEU A 63 -4.93 -5.76 0.91
N PHE A 64 -3.69 -5.47 1.31
CA PHE A 64 -3.06 -6.03 2.51
C PHE A 64 -2.98 -5.03 3.67
N GLY A 65 -3.66 -3.88 3.55
CA GLY A 65 -3.68 -2.82 4.55
C GLY A 65 -2.96 -1.55 4.10
N GLU A 66 -2.71 -0.65 5.04
CA GLU A 66 -2.05 0.63 4.79
C GLU A 66 -0.55 0.47 4.59
N VAL A 67 -0.01 1.14 3.57
CA VAL A 67 1.42 1.19 3.29
C VAL A 67 1.89 2.63 3.30
N THR A 68 2.77 2.95 4.25
CA THR A 68 3.37 4.28 4.39
C THR A 68 4.80 4.27 3.88
N PHE A 69 5.14 5.24 3.03
CA PHE A 69 6.47 5.39 2.44
C PHE A 69 6.77 6.87 2.18
N ARG A 70 8.04 7.20 1.90
CA ARG A 70 8.49 8.57 1.60
C ARG A 70 8.85 8.73 0.13
N ARG A 71 8.37 9.82 -0.47
CA ARG A 71 8.61 10.13 -1.89
C ARG A 71 9.11 11.54 -2.09
N ASN A 72 9.79 11.77 -3.21
CA ASN A 72 10.40 13.04 -3.54
C ASN A 72 9.37 14.05 -4.06
N TYR A 73 9.44 15.28 -3.54
CA TYR A 73 8.61 16.41 -3.90
C TYR A 73 9.38 17.39 -4.78
N TYR A 74 8.85 17.65 -5.96
CA TYR A 74 9.52 18.43 -6.99
C TYR A 74 8.79 19.72 -7.31
N TYR A 75 9.56 20.73 -7.67
CA TYR A 75 9.06 21.90 -8.38
C TYR A 75 9.39 21.75 -9.87
N ASP A 76 8.37 21.73 -10.71
CA ASP A 76 8.49 21.71 -12.18
C ASP A 76 8.63 23.15 -12.68
N ARG A 77 9.82 23.49 -13.16
CA ARG A 77 10.13 24.84 -13.66
C ARG A 77 9.41 25.19 -14.97
N GLN A 78 8.93 24.19 -15.72
CA GLN A 78 8.24 24.45 -16.99
C GLN A 78 6.76 24.78 -16.76
N THR A 79 6.10 24.03 -15.87
CA THR A 79 4.68 24.25 -15.56
C THR A 79 4.47 25.25 -14.43
N GLY A 80 5.50 25.51 -13.62
CA GLY A 80 5.43 26.36 -12.44
C GLY A 80 4.73 25.69 -11.25
N ASN A 81 4.41 24.40 -11.35
CA ASN A 81 3.65 23.64 -10.37
C ASN A 81 4.54 22.67 -9.57
N TYR A 82 4.01 22.19 -8.45
CA TYR A 82 4.65 21.15 -7.67
C TYR A 82 4.09 19.78 -8.03
N THR A 83 4.96 18.77 -8.07
CA THR A 83 4.57 17.41 -8.48
C THR A 83 5.35 16.34 -7.72
N PHE A 84 4.80 15.13 -7.70
CA PHE A 84 5.45 13.90 -7.28
C PHE A 84 5.65 13.04 -8.53
N LEU A 85 6.90 12.79 -8.93
CA LEU A 85 7.17 12.01 -10.15
C LEU A 85 6.69 10.56 -10.00
N LEU A 86 6.85 9.98 -8.81
CA LEU A 86 6.39 8.63 -8.51
C LEU A 86 4.88 8.46 -8.76
N ASP A 87 4.07 9.41 -8.31
CA ASP A 87 2.60 9.43 -8.48
C ASP A 87 2.20 9.50 -9.95
N ALA A 88 2.87 10.37 -10.70
CA ALA A 88 2.60 10.55 -12.12
C ALA A 88 2.97 9.31 -12.95
N GLU A 89 4.09 8.67 -12.64
CA GLU A 89 4.57 7.47 -13.36
C GLU A 89 3.76 6.22 -13.03
N LEU A 90 3.35 6.06 -11.77
CA LEU A 90 2.58 4.90 -11.32
C LEU A 90 1.06 5.11 -11.35
N GLY A 91 0.60 6.30 -11.74
CA GLY A 91 -0.82 6.60 -11.98
C GLY A 91 -1.69 6.65 -10.71
N PHE A 92 -1.18 7.14 -9.58
CA PHE A 92 -1.94 7.28 -8.34
C PHE A 92 -1.83 8.68 -7.73
N ASP A 93 -2.85 9.14 -7.00
CA ASP A 93 -2.90 10.50 -6.42
C ASP A 93 -2.71 10.50 -4.88
N GLY A 94 -1.49 10.14 -4.47
CA GLY A 94 -1.02 10.23 -3.09
C GLY A 94 -1.93 9.69 -1.98
N ALA A 95 -2.04 10.42 -0.87
CA ALA A 95 -2.58 9.91 0.39
C ALA A 95 -4.07 9.51 0.37
N ARG A 96 -4.79 9.78 -0.73
CA ARG A 96 -6.19 9.35 -0.92
C ARG A 96 -6.34 8.21 -1.91
N SER A 97 -5.26 7.72 -2.52
CA SER A 97 -5.35 6.67 -3.51
C SER A 97 -5.55 5.30 -2.85
N ILE A 98 -6.69 4.71 -3.17
CA ILE A 98 -6.92 3.26 -3.10
C ILE A 98 -6.04 2.64 -4.19
N SER A 99 -5.29 1.58 -3.88
CA SER A 99 -4.50 0.89 -4.90
C SER A 99 -5.44 0.40 -6.01
N PRO A 100 -5.10 0.50 -7.31
CA PRO A 100 -5.96 0.05 -8.40
C PRO A 100 -6.47 -1.40 -8.22
N CYS A 101 -5.66 -2.30 -7.65
CA CYS A 101 -6.07 -3.67 -7.35
C CYS A 101 -7.19 -3.76 -6.30
N LEU A 102 -7.18 -2.88 -5.29
CA LEU A 102 -8.24 -2.80 -4.27
C LEU A 102 -9.52 -2.20 -4.86
N GLU A 103 -9.39 -1.22 -5.75
CA GLU A 103 -10.53 -0.66 -6.49
C GLU A 103 -11.22 -1.71 -7.37
N GLU A 104 -10.43 -2.46 -8.16
CA GLU A 104 -10.93 -3.54 -9.02
C GLU A 104 -11.63 -4.64 -8.21
N THR A 105 -10.99 -5.14 -7.15
CA THR A 105 -11.58 -6.14 -6.25
C THR A 105 -12.88 -5.64 -5.61
N ALA A 106 -12.96 -4.35 -5.29
CA ALA A 106 -14.16 -3.79 -4.70
C ALA A 106 -15.32 -3.67 -5.68
N VAL A 107 -15.05 -3.35 -6.95
CA VAL A 107 -16.05 -3.34 -8.01
C VAL A 107 -16.58 -4.76 -8.25
N GLU A 108 -15.71 -5.75 -8.37
CA GLU A 108 -16.11 -7.15 -8.55
C GLU A 108 -17.01 -7.63 -7.40
N LEU A 109 -16.59 -7.40 -6.15
CA LEU A 109 -17.38 -7.78 -4.98
C LEU A 109 -18.72 -7.02 -4.90
N ALA A 110 -18.78 -5.78 -5.35
CA ALA A 110 -20.03 -5.01 -5.39
C ALA A 110 -21.03 -5.60 -6.41
N VAL A 111 -20.54 -6.02 -7.58
CA VAL A 111 -21.33 -6.70 -8.61
C VAL A 111 -21.85 -8.04 -8.08
N GLU A 112 -20.99 -8.85 -7.45
CA GLU A 112 -21.38 -10.16 -6.93
C GLU A 112 -22.31 -10.09 -5.71
N CYS A 113 -22.06 -9.16 -4.78
CA CYS A 113 -22.83 -9.10 -3.53
C CYS A 113 -24.19 -8.41 -3.68
N SER A 114 -24.51 -7.77 -4.82
CA SER A 114 -25.73 -6.98 -5.07
C SER A 114 -25.98 -5.84 -4.04
N SER A 115 -25.03 -5.58 -3.15
CA SER A 115 -25.12 -4.59 -2.08
C SER A 115 -23.73 -4.08 -1.72
N TYR A 116 -23.53 -2.78 -1.94
CA TYR A 116 -22.29 -2.08 -1.60
C TYR A 116 -21.90 -2.25 -0.12
N ARG A 117 -22.89 -2.28 0.80
CA ARG A 117 -22.63 -2.47 2.24
C ARG A 117 -22.12 -3.87 2.56
N LYS A 118 -22.57 -4.89 1.82
CA LYS A 118 -22.12 -6.27 1.99
C LYS A 118 -20.71 -6.46 1.40
N ALA A 119 -20.46 -5.89 0.22
CA ALA A 119 -19.13 -5.86 -0.38
C ALA A 119 -18.11 -5.13 0.51
N ALA A 120 -18.46 -3.96 1.04
CA ALA A 120 -17.63 -3.20 1.97
C ALA A 120 -17.29 -3.99 3.24
N ARG A 121 -18.27 -4.70 3.84
CA ARG A 121 -18.01 -5.57 5.00
C ARG A 121 -17.12 -6.76 4.67
N THR A 122 -17.28 -7.35 3.49
CA THR A 122 -16.42 -8.45 3.03
C THR A 122 -15.00 -7.97 2.79
N LEU A 123 -14.83 -6.81 2.14
CA LEU A 123 -13.53 -6.15 1.98
C LEU A 123 -12.89 -5.79 3.32
N GLU A 124 -13.62 -5.13 4.23
CA GLU A 124 -13.12 -4.83 5.58
C GLU A 124 -12.73 -6.11 6.31
N SER A 125 -13.50 -7.19 6.15
CA SER A 125 -13.15 -8.48 6.72
C SER A 125 -11.92 -9.11 6.10
N ILE A 126 -11.63 -8.89 4.81
CA ILE A 126 -10.48 -9.47 4.10
C ILE A 126 -9.22 -8.61 4.30
N VAL A 127 -9.33 -7.30 4.07
CA VAL A 127 -8.27 -6.29 4.21
C VAL A 127 -7.92 -6.10 5.69
N GLY A 128 -8.91 -6.14 6.57
CA GLY A 128 -8.76 -5.96 8.01
C GLY A 128 -8.99 -7.24 8.80
N MET A 129 -8.54 -8.42 8.33
CA MET A 129 -8.70 -9.70 9.04
C MET A 129 -8.20 -9.63 10.49
N ARG A 130 -9.18 -9.26 11.34
CA ARG A 130 -9.22 -9.14 12.80
C ARG A 130 -8.27 -8.10 13.38
N SER A 131 -8.80 -6.91 13.68
CA SER A 131 -8.29 -6.06 14.77
C SER A 131 -8.38 -6.76 16.12
#